data_AF-A0A355S3Z7-F1
#
_entry.id   AF-A0A355S3Z7-F1
#
_cell.length_a   1.000
_cell.length_b   1.000
_cell.length_c   1.000
_cell.angle_alpha   90.00
_cell.angle_beta   90.00
_cell.angle_gamma   90.00
#
_symmetry.space_group_name_H-M   'P 1'
#
loop_
_entity.id
_entity.type
_entity.pdbx_description
1 polymer ?
#
loop_
_entity_poly.entity_id
_entity_poly.type
_entity_poly.pdbx_seq_one_letter_code
_entity_poly.pdbx_strand_id
1 'polypeptide(L)'
;NDWITNTVTRKPLAPKPWVYGGSYFHEKSFQAEASGDIIALFTTNSSLFNWPGRDAALDDVWIPTTARIPDVGTPVTVTIKPFVKGEIPAAEKAK
;
A
#
# COMPACT_ATOMS: atom_id res chain seq x y z
N ASN A 1 -0.99 2.16 -9.67
CA ASN A 1 -1.86 2.27 -8.48
C ASN A 1 -3.29 2.60 -8.90
N ASP A 2 -3.81 1.93 -9.93
CA ASP A 2 -5.06 2.36 -10.56
C ASP A 2 -6.30 1.79 -9.85
N TRP A 3 -6.09 0.91 -8.89
CA TRP A 3 -7.12 0.24 -8.10
C TRP A 3 -7.68 1.09 -6.96
N ILE A 4 -7.10 2.27 -6.70
CA ILE A 4 -7.42 3.10 -5.53
C ILE A 4 -7.63 4.53 -6.00
N THR A 5 -8.76 5.13 -5.60
CA THR A 5 -9.14 6.50 -5.95
C THR A 5 -9.40 7.32 -4.69
N ASN A 6 -8.93 8.57 -4.68
CA ASN A 6 -9.26 9.53 -3.64
C ASN A 6 -10.68 10.08 -3.85
N THR A 7 -11.53 10.07 -2.82
CA THR A 7 -12.94 10.46 -2.91
C THR A 7 -13.15 11.95 -3.22
N VAL A 8 -12.27 12.82 -2.71
CA VAL A 8 -12.35 14.28 -2.87
C VAL A 8 -11.74 14.74 -4.20
N THR A 9 -10.48 14.39 -4.44
CA THR A 9 -9.76 14.84 -5.64
C THR A 9 -10.11 14.06 -6.89
N ARG A 10 -10.76 12.90 -6.76
CA ARG A 10 -11.07 11.95 -7.85
C ARG A 10 -9.84 11.48 -8.62
N LYS A 11 -8.66 11.61 -8.04
CA LYS A 11 -7.39 11.17 -8.63
C LYS A 11 -7.01 9.79 -8.12
N PRO A 12 -6.33 8.97 -8.95
CA PRO A 12 -5.78 7.71 -8.49
C PRO A 12 -4.69 7.95 -7.45
N LEU A 13 -4.44 6.94 -6.62
CA LEU A 13 -3.35 6.97 -5.64
C LEU A 13 -2.00 7.19 -6.34
N ALA A 14 -1.27 8.22 -5.94
CA ALA A 14 0.02 8.53 -6.54
C ALA A 14 1.03 7.38 -6.33
N PRO A 15 1.85 7.03 -7.34
CA PRO A 15 2.90 6.05 -7.17
C PRO A 15 3.96 6.58 -6.21
N LYS A 16 4.25 5.82 -5.15
CA LYS A 16 5.28 6.13 -4.16
C LYS A 16 5.83 4.83 -3.57
N PRO A 17 7.11 4.78 -3.18
CA PRO A 17 7.64 3.66 -2.41
C PRO A 17 6.85 3.49 -1.10
N TRP A 18 6.55 2.23 -0.78
CA TRP A 18 5.86 1.85 0.45
C TRP A 18 6.87 1.68 1.58
N VAL A 19 6.42 1.91 2.82
CA VAL A 19 7.24 1.71 4.01
C VAL A 19 6.91 0.34 4.57
N TYR A 20 7.93 -0.52 4.66
CA TYR A 20 7.82 -1.75 5.44
C TYR A 20 7.92 -1.40 6.93
N GLY A 21 6.79 -1.47 7.62
CA GLY A 21 6.67 -1.20 9.06
C GLY A 21 6.41 -2.46 9.88
N GLY A 22 6.35 -3.62 9.21
CA GLY A 22 5.69 -4.87 9.61
C GLY A 22 6.11 -5.58 10.87
N SER A 23 6.83 -4.92 11.76
CA SER A 23 6.98 -5.29 13.15
C SER A 23 7.44 -4.06 13.92
N TYR A 24 6.96 -3.88 15.13
CA TYR A 24 7.40 -2.79 15.99
C TYR A 24 8.05 -3.33 17.25
N PHE A 25 8.99 -2.55 17.80
CA PHE A 25 9.54 -2.83 19.11
C PHE A 25 8.73 -2.08 20.16
N HIS A 26 8.30 -2.79 21.19
CA HIS A 26 7.64 -2.23 22.36
C HIS A 26 8.28 -2.81 23.62
N GLU A 27 8.69 -1.93 24.54
CA GLU A 27 9.31 -2.35 25.80
C GLU A 27 10.43 -3.39 25.63
N LYS A 28 11.32 -3.16 24.64
CA LYS A 28 12.45 -4.05 24.27
C LYS A 28 12.03 -5.42 23.70
N SER A 29 10.74 -5.63 23.45
CA SER A 29 10.21 -6.85 22.84
C SER A 29 9.79 -6.59 21.40
N PHE A 30 10.15 -7.50 20.51
CA PHE A 30 9.67 -7.49 19.13
C PHE A 30 8.22 -7.95 19.08
N GLN A 31 7.37 -7.13 18.49
CA GLN A 31 5.97 -7.48 18.23
C GLN A 31 5.85 -7.80 16.74
N ALA A 32 5.68 -9.09 16.46
CA ALA A 32 5.36 -9.54 15.12
C ALA A 32 3.94 -9.09 14.75
N GLU A 33 3.73 -8.84 13.46
CA GLU A 33 2.41 -8.66 12.90
C GLU A 33 1.53 -9.90 13.20
N ALA A 34 0.32 -9.68 13.75
CA ALA A 34 -0.57 -10.76 14.19
C ALA A 34 -2.04 -10.58 13.77
N SER A 35 -2.37 -9.46 13.14
CA SER A 35 -3.72 -9.12 12.66
C SER A 35 -4.05 -9.72 11.30
N GLY A 36 -3.03 -10.10 10.51
CA GLY A 36 -3.15 -10.50 9.12
C GLY A 36 -3.16 -9.32 8.14
N ASP A 37 -2.89 -8.09 8.61
CA ASP A 37 -2.88 -6.89 7.77
C ASP A 37 -1.61 -6.84 6.91
N ILE A 38 -1.75 -7.03 5.60
CA ILE A 38 -0.59 -7.03 4.69
C ILE A 38 -0.25 -5.60 4.25
N ILE A 39 -1.23 -4.83 3.77
CA ILE A 39 -0.99 -3.52 3.12
C ILE A 39 -2.07 -2.53 3.57
N ALA A 40 -1.67 -1.34 4.04
CA ALA A 40 -2.58 -0.30 4.49
C ALA A 40 -2.33 1.08 3.87
N LEU A 41 -3.42 1.77 3.53
CA LEU A 41 -3.41 3.17 3.09
C LEU A 41 -3.59 4.12 4.26
N PHE A 42 -4.51 3.78 5.17
CA PHE A 42 -4.59 4.39 6.48
C PHE A 42 -3.49 3.82 7.35
N THR A 43 -2.69 4.70 7.94
CA THR A 43 -1.47 4.31 8.65
C THR A 43 -1.83 3.51 9.89
N THR A 44 -1.32 2.28 9.95
CA THR A 44 -1.50 1.39 11.09
C THR A 44 -0.20 0.67 11.45
N ASN A 45 0.04 0.52 12.75
CA ASN A 45 1.16 -0.27 13.28
C ASN A 45 0.97 -1.78 13.04
N SER A 46 -0.24 -2.21 12.74
CA SER A 46 -0.59 -3.61 12.50
C SER A 46 -0.30 -4.06 11.07
N SER A 47 -0.04 -3.17 10.12
CA SER A 47 0.19 -3.58 8.72
C SER A 47 1.66 -3.79 8.38
N LEU A 48 1.95 -4.77 7.52
CA LEU A 48 3.31 -4.99 7.03
C LEU A 48 3.83 -3.80 6.20
N PHE A 49 2.98 -3.26 5.32
CA PHE A 49 3.32 -2.16 4.41
C PHE A 49 2.35 -0.99 4.54
N ASN A 50 2.87 0.16 4.95
CA ASN A 50 2.10 1.41 5.03
C ASN A 50 2.42 2.32 3.85
N TRP A 51 1.41 2.98 3.30
CA TRP A 51 1.59 4.01 2.28
C TRP A 51 1.93 5.37 2.93
N PRO A 52 3.11 5.97 2.66
CA PRO A 52 3.59 7.17 3.37
C PRO A 52 3.15 8.47 2.67
N GLY A 53 2.00 8.45 2.00
CA GLY A 53 1.54 9.57 1.20
C GLY A 53 0.70 10.56 1.99
N ARG A 54 0.27 11.62 1.29
CA ARG A 54 -0.63 12.62 1.87
C ARG A 54 -1.98 11.96 2.15
N ASP A 55 -2.63 12.33 3.25
CA ASP A 55 -3.96 11.81 3.64
C ASP A 55 -3.92 10.34 4.12
N ALA A 56 -2.74 9.80 4.43
CA ALA A 56 -2.59 8.46 5.06
C ALA A 56 -3.09 8.40 6.52
N ALA A 57 -3.51 9.54 7.09
CA ALA A 57 -4.12 9.62 8.42
C ALA A 57 -5.65 9.71 8.36
N LEU A 58 -6.25 9.64 7.17
CA LEU A 58 -7.69 9.67 6.95
C LEU A 58 -8.16 8.29 6.49
N ASP A 59 -9.14 7.71 7.18
CA ASP A 59 -9.66 6.36 6.96
C ASP A 59 -10.83 6.32 5.95
N ASP A 60 -11.37 7.48 5.56
CA ASP A 60 -12.59 7.62 4.75
C ASP A 60 -12.34 8.18 3.34
N VAL A 61 -11.10 8.57 3.00
CA VAL A 61 -10.80 9.26 1.72
C VAL A 61 -10.34 8.34 0.59
N TRP A 62 -10.05 7.07 0.87
CA TRP A 62 -9.51 6.12 -0.10
C TRP A 62 -10.51 5.01 -0.40
N ILE A 63 -10.97 4.92 -1.65
CA ILE A 63 -11.92 3.89 -2.07
C ILE A 63 -11.37 3.03 -3.20
N PRO A 64 -11.84 1.78 -3.35
CA PRO A 64 -11.51 0.96 -4.51
C PRO A 64 -12.03 1.59 -5.81
N THR A 65 -11.20 1.55 -6.86
CA THR A 65 -11.62 1.82 -8.24
C THR A 65 -12.32 0.56 -8.77
N THR A 66 -13.62 0.45 -8.54
CA THR A 66 -14.41 -0.78 -8.80
C THR A 66 -14.26 -1.33 -10.22
N ALA A 67 -14.11 -0.46 -11.22
CA ALA A 67 -13.91 -0.87 -12.62
C ALA A 67 -12.55 -1.52 -12.93
N ARG A 68 -11.60 -1.51 -11.98
CA ARG A 68 -10.22 -1.99 -12.20
C ARG A 68 -9.78 -3.07 -11.21
N ILE A 69 -10.56 -3.32 -10.17
CA ILE A 69 -10.28 -4.40 -9.21
C ILE A 69 -10.85 -5.72 -9.74
N PRO A 70 -10.17 -6.86 -9.53
CA PRO A 70 -10.72 -8.17 -9.83
C PRO A 70 -11.99 -8.46 -9.03
N ASP A 71 -12.84 -9.35 -9.55
CA ASP A 71 -14.01 -9.84 -8.83
C ASP A 71 -13.59 -10.60 -7.57
N VAL A 72 -14.46 -10.58 -6.55
CA VAL A 72 -14.25 -11.28 -5.29
C VAL A 72 -14.01 -12.78 -5.56
N GLY A 73 -12.97 -13.34 -4.94
CA GLY A 73 -12.58 -14.74 -5.12
C GLY A 73 -11.62 -14.98 -6.29
N THR A 74 -11.31 -13.97 -7.11
CA THR A 74 -10.29 -14.08 -8.16
C THR A 74 -8.91 -14.30 -7.52
N PRO A 75 -8.21 -15.40 -7.83
CA PRO A 75 -6.85 -15.61 -7.34
C PRO A 75 -5.91 -14.53 -7.88
N VAL A 76 -5.11 -13.93 -7.01
CA VAL A 76 -4.12 -12.91 -7.38
C VAL A 76 -2.76 -13.25 -6.78
N THR A 77 -1.70 -12.85 -7.48
CA THR A 77 -0.33 -12.93 -6.97
C THR A 77 0.15 -11.52 -6.65
N VAL A 78 0.51 -11.28 -5.39
CA VAL A 78 1.10 -10.01 -4.95
C VAL A 78 2.63 -10.16 -4.93
N THR A 79 3.34 -9.32 -5.67
CA THR A 79 4.81 -9.30 -5.69
C THR A 79 5.31 -8.02 -5.03
N ILE A 80 6.08 -8.16 -3.95
CA ILE A 80 6.70 -7.05 -3.22
C ILE A 80 8.21 -7.11 -3.44
N LYS A 81 8.81 -5.95 -3.75
CA LYS A 81 10.25 -5.84 -4.00
C LYS A 81 10.81 -4.61 -3.26
N PRO A 82 12.06 -4.67 -2.77
CA PRO A 82 12.73 -3.50 -2.23
C PRO A 82 12.75 -2.36 -3.26
N PHE A 83 12.54 -1.13 -2.80
CA PHE A 83 12.71 0.04 -3.64
C PHE A 83 14.18 0.46 -3.67
N VAL A 84 14.77 0.54 -4.86
CA VAL A 84 16.15 1.00 -5.07
C VAL A 84 16.11 2.34 -5.82
N LYS A 85 16.62 3.40 -5.18
CA LYS A 85 16.64 4.74 -5.78
C LYS A 85 17.55 4.75 -7.02
N GLY A 86 17.00 5.10 -8.18
CA GLY A 86 17.73 5.15 -9.46
C GLY A 86 17.48 3.94 -10.37
N GLU A 87 16.81 2.90 -9.88
CA GLU A 87 16.33 1.80 -10.71
C GLU A 87 14.96 2.18 -11.29
N ILE A 88 14.91 2.48 -12.59
CA ILE A 88 13.63 2.74 -13.28
C ILE A 88 12.88 1.41 -13.39
N PRO A 89 11.63 1.31 -12.89
CA PRO A 89 10.82 0.11 -13.05
C PRO A 89 10.76 -0.29 -14.51
N ALA A 90 10.94 -1.57 -14.82
CA ALA A 90 11.00 -2.06 -16.21
C ALA A 90 9.78 -1.65 -17.07
N ALA A 91 8.63 -1.41 -16.45
CA ALA A 91 7.41 -0.92 -17.10
C ALA A 91 7.53 0.51 -17.70
N GLU A 92 8.49 1.33 -17.23
CA GLU A 92 8.75 2.68 -17.76
C GLU A 92 9.75 2.68 -18.92
N LYS A 93 10.48 1.57 -19.14
CA LYS A 93 11.44 1.42 -20.25
C LYS A 93 10.79 1.01 -21.58
N ALA A 94 9.50 0.67 -21.56
CA ALA A 94 8.76 0.15 -22.70
C ALA A 94 7.82 1.18 -23.34
N LYS A 95 8.05 2.48 -23.11
CA LYS A 95 7.27 3.58 -23.67
C LYS A 95 8.11 4.46 -24.59
#